data_AF-A0A7V2IRC0-F1
#
_entry.id   AF-A0A7V2IRC0-F1
#
_cell.length_a   1.000
_cell.length_b   1.000
_cell.length_c   1.000
_cell.angle_alpha   90.00
_cell.angle_beta   90.00
_cell.angle_gamma   90.00
#
_symmetry.space_group_name_H-M   'P 1'
#
loop_
_entity.id
_entity.type
_entity.pdbx_description
1 polymer ?
#
loop_
_entity_poly.entity_id
_entity_poly.type
_entity_poly.pdbx_seq_one_letter_code
_entity_poly.pdbx_strand_id
1 'polypeptide(L)' 'MIHIPATYVQDVHVLIQGDDVAQAREKAGLSQTRLAALCGWAQASQSRLERPGEHRVDLYTYRRLQVVLNRSR' A
#
# COMPACT_ATOMS: atom_id res chain seq x y z
N MET A 1 10.86 12.19 -33.92
CA MET A 1 10.63 11.18 -32.86
C MET A 1 11.47 11.61 -31.67
N ILE A 2 10.86 11.98 -30.54
CA ILE A 2 11.59 12.48 -29.37
C ILE A 2 11.95 11.26 -28.50
N HIS A 3 13.24 11.05 -28.26
CA HIS A 3 13.74 10.01 -27.36
C HIS A 3 13.92 10.60 -25.97
N ILE A 4 13.15 10.12 -24.99
CA ILE A 4 13.28 10.50 -23.59
C ILE A 4 14.12 9.40 -22.90
N PRO A 5 15.36 9.68 -22.46
CA PRO A 5 16.15 8.71 -21.71
C PRO A 5 15.50 8.48 -20.34
N ALA A 6 15.30 7.22 -19.97
CA ALA A 6 14.80 6.83 -18.66
C ALA A 6 15.93 6.18 -17.85
N THR A 7 16.18 6.68 -16.64
CA THR A 7 17.03 6.01 -15.66
C THR A 7 16.13 5.13 -14.79
N TYR A 8 16.30 3.82 -14.89
CA TYR A 8 15.53 2.86 -14.09
C TYR A 8 16.15 2.74 -12.71
N VAL A 9 15.42 3.17 -11.67
CA VAL A 9 15.79 2.88 -10.29
C VAL A 9 15.16 1.55 -9.92
N GLN A 10 15.98 0.51 -9.78
CA GLN A 10 15.55 -0.79 -9.28
C GLN A 10 15.57 -0.77 -7.74
N ASP A 11 14.71 -1.59 -7.12
CA ASP A 11 14.71 -1.85 -5.67
C ASP A 11 14.39 -0.69 -4.72
N VAL A 12 13.58 0.29 -5.14
CA VAL A 12 13.03 1.28 -4.19
C VAL A 12 11.95 0.62 -3.33
N HIS A 13 12.21 0.54 -2.03
CA HIS A 13 11.27 0.03 -1.06
C HIS A 13 10.98 1.06 0.02
N VAL A 14 9.80 0.94 0.61
CA VAL A 14 9.33 1.73 1.75
C VAL A 14 9.11 0.78 2.92
N LEU A 15 9.57 1.19 4.10
CA LEU A 15 9.28 0.51 5.35
C LEU A 15 7.98 1.08 5.93
N ILE A 16 7.03 0.21 6.23
CA ILE A 16 5.75 0.59 6.84
C ILE A 16 5.48 -0.31 8.06
N GLN A 17 4.76 0.22 9.03
CA GLN A 17 4.27 -0.57 10.17
C GLN A 17 2.91 -1.16 9.83
N GLY A 18 2.75 -2.48 9.97
CA GLY A 18 1.50 -3.16 9.64
C GLY A 18 0.33 -2.72 10.54
N ASP A 19 0.62 -2.47 11.82
CA ASP A 19 -0.35 -1.95 12.79
C ASP A 19 -0.92 -0.60 12.37
N ASP A 20 -0.09 0.30 11.82
CA ASP A 20 -0.52 1.61 11.33
C ASP A 20 -1.44 1.49 10.12
N VAL A 21 -1.18 0.52 9.23
CA VAL A 21 -2.05 0.23 8.08
C VAL A 21 -3.41 -0.27 8.56
N ALA A 22 -3.45 -1.17 9.54
CA ALA A 22 -4.68 -1.68 10.12
C ALA A 22 -5.51 -0.57 10.79
N GLN A 23 -4.86 0.27 11.60
CA GLN A 23 -5.51 1.40 12.26
C GLN A 23 -6.05 2.42 11.25
N ALA A 24 -5.28 2.74 10.20
CA ALA A 24 -5.72 3.67 9.16
C ALA A 24 -6.94 3.11 8.40
N ARG A 25 -6.94 1.80 8.09
CA ARG A 25 -8.08 1.11 7.48
C ARG A 25 -9.33 1.19 8.36
N GLU A 26 -9.18 0.94 9.65
CA GLU A 26 -10.30 0.96 10.61
C GLU A 26 -10.87 2.36 10.80
N LYS A 27 -10.00 3.37 10.89
CA LYS A 27 -10.41 4.79 10.90
C LYS A 27 -11.18 5.18 9.64
N ALA A 28 -10.83 4.60 8.49
CA ALA A 28 -11.54 4.78 7.24
C ALA A 28 -12.83 3.94 7.12
N GLY A 29 -13.18 3.13 8.13
CA GLY A 29 -14.38 2.27 8.13
C GLY A 29 -14.34 1.12 7.12
N LEU A 30 -13.14 0.69 6.70
CA LEU A 30 -12.99 -0.34 5.68
C LEU A 30 -12.71 -1.72 6.28
N SER A 31 -13.30 -2.77 5.70
CA SER A 31 -12.86 -4.15 5.95
C SER A 31 -11.56 -4.45 5.20
N GLN A 32 -10.80 -5.46 5.63
CA GLN A 32 -9.59 -5.90 4.93
C GLN A 32 -9.88 -6.26 3.47
N THR A 33 -10.97 -6.99 3.21
CA THR A 33 -11.40 -7.34 1.85
C THR A 33 -11.69 -6.10 1.00
N ARG A 34 -12.34 -5.08 1.58
CA ARG A 34 -12.66 -3.86 0.85
C ARG A 34 -11.41 -3.04 0.51
N LEU A 35 -10.49 -2.89 1.46
CA LEU A 35 -9.22 -2.21 1.20
C LEU A 35 -8.40 -2.96 0.15
N ALA A 36 -8.30 -4.29 0.27
CA ALA A 36 -7.60 -5.13 -0.70
C ALA A 36 -8.14 -4.96 -2.12
N ALA A 37 -9.47 -4.99 -2.28
CA ALA A 37 -10.12 -4.76 -3.56
C ALA A 37 -9.84 -3.37 -4.15
N LEU A 38 -9.85 -2.32 -3.32
CA LEU A 38 -9.52 -0.95 -3.75
C LEU A 38 -8.05 -0.82 -4.16
N CYS A 39 -7.15 -1.49 -3.45
CA CYS A 39 -5.74 -1.50 -3.77
C CYS A 39 -5.37 -2.40 -4.95
N GLY A 40 -6.22 -3.35 -5.30
CA GLY A 40 -6.06 -4.25 -6.45
C GLY A 40 -5.29 -5.53 -6.12
N TRP A 41 -5.37 -6.02 -4.87
CA TRP A 41 -4.74 -7.26 -4.45
C TRP A 41 -5.69 -8.16 -3.64
N ALA A 42 -5.28 -9.41 -3.40
CA ALA A 42 -6.06 -10.38 -2.64
C ALA A 42 -6.14 -10.02 -1.15
N GLN A 43 -7.23 -10.41 -0.48
CA GLN A 43 -7.41 -10.19 0.96
C GLN A 43 -6.29 -10.83 1.80
N ALA A 44 -5.74 -11.97 1.37
CA ALA A 44 -4.61 -12.60 2.05
C ALA A 44 -3.35 -11.70 2.07
N SER A 45 -3.12 -10.93 1.00
CA SER A 45 -2.03 -9.95 0.95
C SER A 45 -2.28 -8.81 1.94
N GLN A 46 -3.52 -8.34 2.04
CA GLN A 46 -3.90 -7.32 3.03
C GLN A 46 -3.71 -7.82 4.46
N SER A 47 -4.15 -9.04 4.76
CA SER A 47 -3.98 -9.65 6.08
C SER A 47 -2.50 -9.79 6.45
N ARG A 48 -1.64 -10.17 5.49
CA ARG A 48 -0.18 -10.24 5.70
C ARG A 48 0.43 -8.86 5.99
N LEU A 49 0.03 -7.85 5.21
CA LEU A 49 0.52 -6.48 5.32
C LEU A 49 0.14 -5.83 6.66
N GLU A 50 -1.04 -6.16 7.19
CA GLU A 50 -1.55 -5.65 8.47
C GLU A 50 -1.05 -6.44 9.69
N ARG A 51 -0.20 -7.46 9.51
CA ARG A 51 0.39 -8.16 10.67
C ARG A 51 1.30 -7.21 11.44
N PRO A 52 1.35 -7.29 12.77
CA PRO A 52 2.19 -6.42 13.56
C PRO A 52 3.66 -6.43 13.12
N GLY A 53 4.29 -5.26 13.17
CA GLY A 53 5.70 -5.06 12.83
C GLY A 53 5.97 -4.42 11.46
N GLU A 54 7.25 -4.32 11.13
CA GLU A 54 7.73 -3.61 9.94
C GLU A 54 7.67 -4.50 8.69
N HIS A 55 7.13 -3.94 7.61
CA HIS A 55 7.06 -4.59 6.30
C HIS A 55 7.79 -3.75 5.26
N ARG A 56 8.63 -4.41 4.48
CA ARG A 56 9.26 -3.83 3.28
C ARG A 56 8.31 -4.00 2.10
N VAL A 57 7.83 -2.90 1.54
CA VAL A 57 6.95 -2.89 0.36
C VAL A 57 7.55 -2.08 -0.78
N ASP A 58 7.17 -2.39 -2.01
CA ASP A 58 7.53 -1.56 -3.14
C ASP A 58 6.79 -0.21 -3.12
N LEU A 59 7.33 0.75 -3.87
CA LEU A 59 6.77 2.10 -3.96
C LEU A 59 5.33 2.10 -4.51
N TYR A 60 4.98 1.15 -5.39
CA TYR A 60 3.65 1.06 -5.98
C TYR A 60 2.60 0.72 -4.92
N THR A 61 2.87 -0.30 -4.10
CA THR A 61 2.05 -0.74 -2.98
C THR A 61 1.84 0.40 -1.98
N TYR A 62 2.93 1.09 -1.60
CA TYR A 62 2.85 2.24 -0.72
C TYR A 62 1.96 3.35 -1.29
N ARG A 63 2.14 3.71 -2.57
CA ARG A 63 1.33 4.74 -3.23
C ARG A 63 -0.15 4.36 -3.31
N ARG A 64 -0.48 3.08 -3.56
CA ARG A 64 -1.87 2.59 -3.57
C ARG A 64 -2.53 2.76 -2.20
N LEU A 65 -1.84 2.39 -1.11
CA LEU A 65 -2.34 2.59 0.25
C LEU A 65 -2.62 4.08 0.52
N GLN A 66 -1.68 4.96 0.18
CA GLN A 66 -1.85 6.40 0.36
C GLN A 66 -3.08 6.93 -0.39
N VAL A 67 -3.25 6.55 -1.66
CA VAL A 67 -4.38 7.01 -2.47
C VAL A 67 -5.71 6.56 -1.87
N VAL A 68 -5.81 5.31 -1.41
CA VAL A 68 -7.08 4.78 -0.89
C VAL A 68 -7.37 5.33 0.51
N LEU A 69 -6.38 5.38 1.40
CA LEU A 69 -6.57 5.76 2.80
C LEU A 69 -6.62 7.28 3.02
N ASN A 70 -5.93 8.09 2.20
CA ASN A 70 -5.99 9.55 2.31
C ASN A 70 -7.22 10.18 1.67
N ARG A 71 -7.97 9.44 0.83
CA ARG A 71 -9.23 9.92 0.23
C ARG A 71 -10.41 9.90 1.21
N SER A 72 -10.28 9.25 2.35
CA SER A 72 -11.35 9.13 3.36
C SER A 72 -11.36 10.29 4.39
N ARG A 73 -10.79 11.44 4.05
CA ARG A 73 -10.78 12.66 4.88
C ARG A 73 -11.79 13.69 4.40
#